data_AF-A0A7C4GAL4-F1
#
_entry.id   AF-A0A7C4GAL4-F1
#
_cell.length_a   1.000
_cell.length_b   1.000
_cell.length_c   1.000
_cell.angle_alpha   90.00
_cell.angle_beta   90.00
_cell.angle_gamma   90.00
#
_symmetry.space_group_name_H-M   'P 1'
#
loop_
_entity.id
_entity.type
_entity.pdbx_description
1 polymer ?
#
loop_
_entity_poly.entity_id
_entity_poly.type
_entity_poly.pdbx_seq_one_letter_code
_entity_poly.pdbx_strand_id
1 'polypeptide(L)'
;MSTEPGAAWVKPRWMVSGRSSSGRRPSGRMIELDHGPAPDANTARAAAGPEHRGVSAPGGVLEARSGRQRRDNTDRRRRPVRVPGVLLPHRPGPVQHRDHVPGRVVEVVEPLPRPRRCAANLHADGLREQLVRLVRAPDVQPGDGRRGRPGGRRFRPVGRVESRVGRCRMTTASPEPRGELELIRRLAARLAPPGTPRGSVDFGDDMALLDPSGPLLWTVDMLMDGVDFDSRRHPWEAIGRKAMAVNLSDCAAMAVAPVAALCAVALDDRLSMADAEALIAAADACGRQHGCPIVGGDTNSWAAPTVISITVAARARAGVPPVRRDGARPGDTLWLTGPVGGSLLGRHLTFEPRVALALELAPRLRPHALIDVSDGLALDLSRILDASGCGAVLDADALDAALHADAVRLAAQDGRPAREHGLYDGEDFELIAVLPPDAPASDTAALGLLPIGRVVANRGLWLASGSSPPEPLPVRGWEHFR
;
A
#
# COMPACT_ATOMS: atom_id res chain seq x y z
N MET A 1 1.31 21.63 53.99
CA MET A 1 -0.06 21.09 53.93
C MET A 1 -0.36 20.86 52.45
N SER A 2 -0.10 19.65 51.93
CA SER A 2 -1.05 18.50 51.86
C SER A 2 -2.21 18.82 50.91
N THR A 3 -2.55 18.05 49.87
CA THR A 3 -2.30 16.63 49.54
C THR A 3 -2.88 16.35 48.15
N GLU A 4 -2.20 15.51 47.35
CA GLU A 4 -2.76 14.70 46.24
C GLU A 4 -3.70 13.59 46.80
N PRO A 5 -4.48 12.78 46.02
CA PRO A 5 -4.08 11.99 44.83
C PRO A 5 -5.20 11.88 43.73
N GLY A 6 -5.12 11.20 42.57
CA GLY A 6 -4.17 10.31 41.90
C GLY A 6 -4.96 9.37 40.97
N ALA A 7 -4.45 9.05 39.77
CA ALA A 7 -4.70 7.81 39.01
C ALA A 7 -3.88 7.81 37.70
N ALA A 8 -2.66 7.25 37.77
CA ALA A 8 -1.81 6.97 36.62
C ALA A 8 -1.93 5.49 36.23
N TRP A 9 -2.07 5.22 34.93
CA TRP A 9 -1.97 3.87 34.36
C TRP A 9 -0.50 3.52 34.09
N VAL A 10 -0.05 2.37 34.61
CA VAL A 10 1.34 1.87 34.59
C VAL A 10 1.52 0.86 33.45
N LYS A 11 2.52 1.06 32.58
CA LYS A 11 3.07 0.02 31.67
C LYS A 11 4.24 -0.72 32.35
N PRO A 12 4.43 -2.03 32.14
CA PRO A 12 5.54 -2.77 32.72
C PRO A 12 6.89 -2.36 32.09
N ARG A 13 7.85 -2.05 32.96
CA ARG A 13 9.20 -1.59 32.62
C ARG A 13 10.15 -2.80 32.63
N TRP A 14 10.77 -3.10 31.49
CA TRP A 14 11.88 -4.04 31.40
C TRP A 14 13.12 -3.42 32.04
N MET A 15 13.71 -4.13 33.01
CA MET A 15 14.97 -3.79 33.67
C MET A 15 16.15 -4.11 32.74
N VAL A 16 16.94 -3.09 32.41
CA VAL A 16 18.37 -3.27 32.06
C VAL A 16 19.15 -2.41 33.04
N SER A 17 19.92 -3.06 33.90
CA SER A 17 20.75 -2.44 34.93
C SER A 17 21.98 -1.79 34.30
N GLY A 18 22.01 -0.46 34.23
CA GLY A 18 23.23 0.32 34.07
C GLY A 18 23.73 0.78 35.44
N ARG A 19 24.89 0.27 35.89
CA ARG A 19 25.67 0.91 36.96
C ARG A 19 26.77 1.75 36.32
N SER A 20 26.76 3.04 36.65
CA SER A 20 27.88 3.94 36.47
C SER A 20 28.92 3.68 37.55
N SER A 21 30.20 3.68 37.17
CA SER A 21 31.28 4.04 38.09
C SER A 21 32.41 4.74 37.35
N SER A 22 32.71 5.93 37.87
CA SER A 22 33.82 6.82 37.62
C SER A 22 35.21 6.18 37.52
N GLY A 23 36.07 6.78 36.69
CA GLY A 23 37.43 7.14 37.12
C GLY A 23 38.61 6.43 36.43
N ARG A 24 39.51 7.29 35.94
CA ARG A 24 40.96 7.12 35.67
C ARG A 24 41.40 6.45 34.36
N ARG A 25 42.13 7.24 33.56
CA ARG A 25 43.12 6.78 32.58
C ARG A 25 44.23 5.98 33.28
N PRO A 26 44.83 5.01 32.58
CA PRO A 26 46.25 5.14 32.32
C PRO A 26 46.66 4.84 30.87
N SER A 27 47.80 5.42 30.52
CA SER A 27 48.65 5.21 29.35
C SER A 27 49.03 3.75 29.07
N GLY A 28 49.17 3.38 27.79
CA GLY A 28 49.91 2.17 27.41
C GLY A 28 49.75 1.70 25.95
N ARG A 29 50.68 2.14 25.09
CA ARG A 29 51.27 1.47 23.90
C ARG A 29 50.43 0.49 23.05
N MET A 30 50.09 0.95 21.85
CA MET A 30 50.60 0.50 20.53
C MET A 30 50.99 -0.98 20.36
N ILE A 31 50.21 -1.71 19.54
CA ILE A 31 50.67 -2.80 18.67
C ILE A 31 50.01 -2.56 17.30
N GLU A 32 50.82 -2.13 16.32
CA GLU A 32 50.50 -2.17 14.89
C GLU A 32 50.51 -3.63 14.42
N LEU A 33 49.55 -4.00 13.57
CA LEU A 33 49.69 -5.16 12.70
C LEU A 33 49.77 -4.67 11.26
N ASP A 34 50.96 -4.92 10.74
CA ASP A 34 51.54 -4.59 9.46
C ASP A 34 50.99 -5.53 8.37
N HIS A 35 50.42 -4.98 7.30
CA HIS A 35 50.17 -5.70 6.06
C HIS A 35 50.73 -4.89 4.90
N GLY A 36 52.01 -5.15 4.61
CA GLY A 36 52.70 -4.66 3.42
C GLY A 36 52.22 -5.34 2.13
N PRO A 37 52.55 -4.74 0.96
CA PRO A 37 51.95 -5.06 -0.34
C PRO A 37 52.88 -5.86 -1.27
N ALA A 38 52.33 -6.49 -2.33
CA ALA A 38 53.01 -6.79 -3.62
C ALA A 38 52.13 -7.67 -4.55
N PRO A 39 52.38 -7.75 -5.88
CA PRO A 39 53.19 -6.86 -6.74
C PRO A 39 52.52 -6.45 -8.07
N ASP A 40 53.14 -5.47 -8.72
CA ASP A 40 52.92 -5.00 -10.10
C ASP A 40 53.38 -6.00 -11.18
N ALA A 41 52.75 -5.91 -12.36
CA ALA A 41 53.36 -6.22 -13.65
C ALA A 41 52.99 -5.15 -14.68
N ASN A 42 53.99 -4.73 -15.45
CA ASN A 42 54.07 -3.48 -16.21
C ASN A 42 54.06 -3.72 -17.75
N THR A 43 53.87 -2.63 -18.49
CA THR A 43 54.20 -2.33 -19.92
C THR A 43 53.29 -2.86 -21.04
N ALA A 44 53.06 -2.18 -22.18
CA ALA A 44 53.17 -0.79 -22.66
C ALA A 44 52.64 -0.76 -24.13
N ARG A 45 52.02 0.33 -24.60
CA ARG A 45 52.38 1.09 -25.84
C ARG A 45 51.30 2.06 -26.34
N ALA A 46 51.80 3.17 -26.88
CA ALA A 46 51.12 4.31 -27.49
C ALA A 46 51.06 4.25 -29.03
N ALA A 47 50.14 5.00 -29.65
CA ALA A 47 50.23 5.72 -30.94
C ALA A 47 48.85 6.36 -31.25
N ALA A 48 48.72 7.70 -31.28
CA ALA A 48 48.88 8.62 -32.43
C ALA A 48 47.71 8.59 -33.43
N GLY A 49 47.11 9.77 -33.69
CA GLY A 49 46.02 10.02 -34.65
C GLY A 49 46.42 9.91 -36.13
N PRO A 50 45.57 10.36 -37.09
CA PRO A 50 45.41 11.80 -37.30
C PRO A 50 44.02 12.31 -37.78
N GLU A 51 43.97 13.65 -37.78
CA GLU A 51 43.08 14.69 -38.33
C GLU A 51 42.23 14.42 -39.59
N HIS A 52 41.04 15.07 -39.68
CA HIS A 52 40.78 16.15 -40.66
C HIS A 52 39.39 16.84 -40.54
N ARG A 53 39.44 18.16 -40.27
CA ARG A 53 38.74 19.36 -40.84
C ARG A 53 37.31 19.29 -41.46
N GLY A 54 36.53 20.34 -41.12
CA GLY A 54 35.69 21.11 -42.08
C GLY A 54 34.25 21.39 -41.58
N VAL A 55 33.91 22.53 -40.97
CA VAL A 55 33.63 23.88 -41.54
C VAL A 55 32.13 24.14 -41.82
N SER A 56 31.66 25.30 -41.32
CA SER A 56 30.51 26.14 -41.71
C SER A 56 29.12 25.95 -41.07
N ALA A 57 28.79 26.90 -40.18
CA ALA A 57 27.50 27.64 -40.17
C ALA A 57 27.51 28.70 -41.31
N PRO A 58 26.42 29.42 -41.70
CA PRO A 58 25.55 30.19 -40.79
C PRO A 58 24.07 30.40 -41.20
N GLY A 59 23.29 30.94 -40.25
CA GLY A 59 22.35 32.05 -40.51
C GLY A 59 20.87 31.72 -40.76
N GLY A 60 19.97 32.46 -40.10
CA GLY A 60 18.56 32.55 -40.50
C GLY A 60 17.57 32.99 -39.42
N VAL A 61 17.56 34.29 -39.10
CA VAL A 61 16.47 35.01 -38.42
C VAL A 61 15.24 35.07 -39.33
N LEU A 62 14.02 34.99 -38.80
CA LEU A 62 12.85 35.73 -39.32
C LEU A 62 11.71 35.82 -38.29
N GLU A 63 11.28 37.06 -38.07
CA GLU A 63 10.17 37.50 -37.24
C GLU A 63 8.78 37.27 -37.87
N ALA A 64 7.78 37.26 -36.97
CA ALA A 64 6.45 37.89 -37.05
C ALA A 64 5.54 37.65 -38.28
N ARG A 65 4.27 37.29 -37.99
CA ARG A 65 3.12 38.22 -38.14
C ARG A 65 1.78 37.64 -37.68
N SER A 66 1.15 38.43 -36.82
CA SER A 66 -0.28 38.77 -36.70
C SER A 66 -1.29 38.14 -37.67
N GLY A 67 -2.41 37.68 -37.10
CA GLY A 67 -3.69 37.50 -37.81
C GLY A 67 -4.88 37.60 -36.84
N ARG A 68 -5.40 38.82 -36.63
CA ARG A 68 -6.76 39.06 -36.12
C ARG A 68 -7.75 38.85 -37.27
N GLN A 69 -8.86 38.15 -37.05
CA GLN A 69 -10.17 38.62 -37.54
C GLN A 69 -11.39 37.90 -36.93
N ARG A 70 -12.28 38.74 -36.38
CA ARG A 70 -13.77 38.75 -36.43
C ARG A 70 -14.52 37.47 -36.03
N ARG A 71 -15.24 37.50 -34.89
CA ARG A 71 -16.65 37.97 -34.72
C ARG A 71 -17.64 37.23 -35.62
N ASP A 72 -18.46 36.39 -34.99
CA ASP A 72 -19.89 36.40 -35.28
C ASP A 72 -20.71 36.13 -34.01
N ASN A 73 -21.85 36.82 -33.93
CA ASN A 73 -22.73 36.96 -32.78
C ASN A 73 -24.12 36.52 -33.23
N THR A 74 -24.75 35.54 -32.58
CA THR A 74 -26.22 35.41 -32.59
C THR A 74 -26.75 34.85 -31.26
N ASP A 75 -27.27 35.80 -30.48
CA ASP A 75 -28.48 35.77 -29.64
C ASP A 75 -29.26 34.45 -29.48
N ARG A 76 -29.55 34.07 -28.22
CA ARG A 76 -30.87 33.55 -27.80
C ARG A 76 -31.07 33.57 -26.27
N ARG A 77 -31.91 34.53 -25.84
CA ARG A 77 -33.03 34.41 -24.87
C ARG A 77 -32.77 33.80 -23.48
N ARG A 78 -32.80 34.69 -22.48
CA ARG A 78 -32.88 34.41 -21.04
C ARG A 78 -34.28 33.94 -20.59
N ARG A 79 -34.34 32.91 -19.75
CA ARG A 79 -35.40 32.65 -18.75
C ARG A 79 -34.74 32.24 -17.43
N PRO A 80 -35.26 32.65 -16.25
CA PRO A 80 -34.60 32.43 -14.96
C PRO A 80 -34.96 31.07 -14.37
N VAL A 81 -33.99 30.38 -13.75
CA VAL A 81 -34.23 29.18 -12.94
C VAL A 81 -33.80 29.45 -11.50
N ARG A 82 -34.67 28.98 -10.60
CA ARG A 82 -34.73 29.22 -9.15
C ARG A 82 -33.53 28.67 -8.39
N VAL A 83 -33.13 29.41 -7.35
CA VAL A 83 -32.23 29.00 -6.28
C VAL A 83 -33.03 28.23 -5.21
N PRO A 84 -32.62 27.03 -4.76
CA PRO A 84 -33.13 26.44 -3.53
C PRO A 84 -32.37 26.97 -2.31
N GLY A 85 -33.13 27.34 -1.30
CA GLY A 85 -32.66 28.00 -0.07
C GLY A 85 -31.89 27.10 0.89
N VAL A 86 -31.07 27.80 1.68
CA VAL A 86 -30.31 27.39 2.84
C VAL A 86 -31.23 26.85 3.94
N LEU A 87 -30.90 25.67 4.51
CA LEU A 87 -31.45 25.20 5.78
C LEU A 87 -30.38 25.32 6.87
N LEU A 88 -30.69 26.09 7.91
CA LEU A 88 -29.92 26.24 9.14
C LEU A 88 -30.23 25.10 10.14
N PRO A 89 -29.32 24.80 11.09
CA PRO A 89 -29.41 23.62 11.95
C PRO A 89 -30.42 23.74 13.10
N HIS A 90 -31.07 22.61 13.41
CA HIS A 90 -31.96 22.44 14.55
C HIS A 90 -31.19 22.42 15.89
N ARG A 91 -31.70 23.18 16.87
CA ARG A 91 -31.34 23.10 18.29
C ARG A 91 -31.86 21.80 18.93
N PRO A 92 -31.10 21.14 19.85
CA PRO A 92 -31.68 20.17 20.76
C PRO A 92 -32.23 20.87 22.03
N GLY A 93 -33.42 20.45 22.46
CA GLY A 93 -34.06 20.85 23.72
C GLY A 93 -33.56 20.04 24.94
N PRO A 94 -33.97 20.42 26.17
CA PRO A 94 -33.36 19.97 27.40
C PRO A 94 -33.90 18.62 27.87
N VAL A 95 -33.02 17.75 28.39
CA VAL A 95 -33.40 16.51 29.09
C VAL A 95 -33.17 16.70 30.59
N GLN A 96 -34.20 16.36 31.35
CA GLN A 96 -34.32 16.55 32.80
C GLN A 96 -33.52 15.51 33.59
N HIS A 97 -32.92 15.97 34.69
CA HIS A 97 -32.37 15.16 35.77
C HIS A 97 -33.45 14.38 36.51
N ARG A 98 -33.16 13.11 36.84
CA ARG A 98 -33.76 12.41 37.98
C ARG A 98 -32.69 11.60 38.70
N ASP A 99 -32.47 11.98 39.96
CA ASP A 99 -31.66 11.27 40.96
C ASP A 99 -32.35 9.97 41.39
N HIS A 100 -31.58 8.88 41.50
CA HIS A 100 -31.87 7.74 42.39
C HIS A 100 -30.58 7.08 42.90
N VAL A 101 -30.61 6.76 44.19
CA VAL A 101 -29.55 6.32 45.13
C VAL A 101 -29.14 4.84 44.91
N PRO A 102 -27.94 4.37 45.31
CA PRO A 102 -27.30 3.19 44.71
C PRO A 102 -27.69 1.85 45.37
N GLY A 103 -27.90 0.83 44.53
CA GLY A 103 -28.05 -0.57 44.91
C GLY A 103 -26.76 -1.36 44.70
N ARG A 104 -26.40 -2.19 45.70
CA ARG A 104 -25.22 -3.06 45.75
C ARG A 104 -25.16 -4.04 44.57
N VAL A 105 -23.99 -4.18 43.95
CA VAL A 105 -23.66 -5.30 43.06
C VAL A 105 -22.90 -6.35 43.87
N VAL A 106 -23.41 -7.58 43.87
CA VAL A 106 -22.73 -8.77 44.38
C VAL A 106 -21.92 -9.37 43.23
N GLU A 107 -20.60 -9.46 43.40
CA GLU A 107 -19.67 -10.08 42.46
C GLU A 107 -19.64 -11.59 42.72
N VAL A 108 -20.04 -12.40 41.73
CA VAL A 108 -19.85 -13.85 41.75
C VAL A 108 -18.62 -14.16 40.90
N VAL A 109 -17.55 -14.58 41.56
CA VAL A 109 -16.29 -15.01 40.95
C VAL A 109 -16.35 -16.53 40.75
N GLU A 110 -16.32 -16.99 39.49
CA GLU A 110 -16.04 -18.41 39.19
C GLU A 110 -14.54 -18.61 38.90
N PRO A 111 -13.90 -19.65 39.45
CA PRO A 111 -12.47 -19.90 39.24
C PRO A 111 -12.17 -20.67 37.94
N LEU A 112 -11.22 -20.14 37.16
CA LEU A 112 -10.58 -20.81 36.02
C LEU A 112 -9.78 -22.05 36.44
N PRO A 113 -9.77 -23.16 35.67
CA PRO A 113 -8.91 -24.32 35.95
C PRO A 113 -7.45 -24.07 35.53
N ARG A 114 -6.51 -24.48 36.40
CA ARG A 114 -5.05 -24.44 36.15
C ARG A 114 -4.59 -25.59 35.23
N PRO A 115 -3.47 -25.41 34.48
CA PRO A 115 -2.95 -26.40 33.56
C PRO A 115 -2.09 -27.45 34.27
N ARG A 116 -2.06 -28.70 33.76
CA ARG A 116 -1.05 -29.71 34.12
C ARG A 116 -0.16 -30.05 32.93
N ARG A 117 1.13 -30.13 33.24
CA ARG A 117 2.28 -30.35 32.35
C ARG A 117 2.38 -31.79 31.82
N CYS A 118 3.08 -31.86 30.69
CA CYS A 118 3.71 -32.94 29.94
C CYS A 118 4.10 -34.23 30.71
N ALA A 119 3.93 -35.37 30.04
CA ALA A 119 4.91 -36.44 29.99
C ALA A 119 4.73 -37.28 28.71
N ALA A 120 5.83 -37.54 28.01
CA ALA A 120 5.95 -38.44 26.88
C ALA A 120 5.76 -39.91 27.30
N ASN A 121 5.32 -40.77 26.37
CA ASN A 121 6.00 -42.03 26.04
C ASN A 121 5.32 -42.75 24.87
N LEU A 122 6.19 -43.28 24.01
CA LEU A 122 5.93 -44.23 22.92
C LEU A 122 5.29 -45.53 23.45
N HIS A 123 4.44 -46.16 22.64
CA HIS A 123 4.60 -47.56 22.21
C HIS A 123 3.54 -47.96 21.18
N ALA A 124 4.01 -48.64 20.14
CA ALA A 124 3.23 -49.37 19.14
C ALA A 124 2.69 -50.68 19.74
N ASP A 125 1.49 -51.09 19.30
CA ASP A 125 1.14 -52.45 18.83
C ASP A 125 -0.35 -52.76 19.05
N GLY A 126 -0.93 -53.45 18.06
CA GLY A 126 -1.86 -54.56 18.36
C GLY A 126 -3.36 -54.36 18.14
N LEU A 127 -3.80 -54.76 16.96
CA LEU A 127 -4.95 -55.65 16.71
C LEU A 127 -6.40 -55.17 16.96
N ARG A 128 -7.11 -55.09 15.82
CA ARG A 128 -8.46 -55.62 15.53
C ARG A 128 -9.21 -56.27 16.70
N GLU A 129 -10.43 -55.81 16.97
CA GLU A 129 -11.62 -56.67 17.07
C GLU A 129 -12.91 -55.87 16.83
N GLN A 130 -13.92 -56.63 16.37
CA GLN A 130 -15.22 -56.24 15.86
C GLN A 130 -16.16 -55.80 16.99
N LEU A 131 -17.08 -54.87 16.73
CA LEU A 131 -18.52 -55.11 17.00
C LEU A 131 -19.40 -54.02 16.37
N VAL A 132 -20.17 -54.43 15.36
CA VAL A 132 -21.36 -53.74 14.87
C VAL A 132 -22.51 -54.09 15.81
N ARG A 133 -23.23 -53.10 16.34
CA ARG A 133 -24.58 -53.30 16.89
C ARG A 133 -25.59 -52.40 16.20
N LEU A 134 -26.32 -53.03 15.29
CA LEU A 134 -27.58 -52.61 14.70
C LEU A 134 -28.67 -52.56 15.79
N VAL A 135 -29.46 -51.48 15.83
CA VAL A 135 -30.76 -51.47 16.52
C VAL A 135 -31.84 -51.80 15.47
N ARG A 136 -32.52 -52.94 15.65
CA ARG A 136 -33.71 -53.36 14.90
C ARG A 136 -34.97 -52.80 15.57
N ALA A 137 -35.88 -52.24 14.78
CA ALA A 137 -37.30 -52.08 15.10
C ALA A 137 -38.07 -53.37 14.78
N PRO A 138 -39.16 -53.71 15.49
CA PRO A 138 -39.98 -54.88 15.18
C PRO A 138 -41.13 -54.57 14.21
N ASP A 139 -41.26 -55.42 13.19
CA ASP A 139 -42.46 -55.60 12.36
C ASP A 139 -43.36 -56.69 12.96
N VAL A 140 -44.68 -56.46 12.94
CA VAL A 140 -45.73 -57.45 13.25
C VAL A 140 -46.52 -57.74 11.96
N GLN A 141 -46.67 -59.03 11.65
CA GLN A 141 -47.35 -59.59 10.47
C GLN A 141 -48.82 -60.02 10.77
N PRO A 142 -49.65 -60.34 9.76
CA PRO A 142 -51.09 -60.07 9.73
C PRO A 142 -51.99 -61.28 10.07
N GLY A 143 -53.28 -60.99 10.30
CA GLY A 143 -54.35 -61.98 10.45
C GLY A 143 -55.58 -61.66 9.60
N ASP A 144 -56.09 -62.70 8.94
CA ASP A 144 -57.17 -62.77 7.96
C ASP A 144 -58.59 -62.66 8.59
N GLY A 145 -59.59 -62.23 7.83
CA GLY A 145 -60.98 -62.15 8.31
C GLY A 145 -61.97 -61.38 7.42
N ARG A 146 -62.68 -62.12 6.56
CA ARG A 146 -63.76 -61.67 5.63
C ARG A 146 -65.00 -61.09 6.34
N ARG A 147 -65.66 -60.08 5.72
CA ARG A 147 -67.07 -60.08 5.21
C ARG A 147 -67.65 -58.65 5.10
N GLY A 148 -68.39 -58.39 4.00
CA GLY A 148 -69.56 -57.48 4.00
C GLY A 148 -69.45 -56.15 3.22
N ARG A 149 -69.92 -56.14 1.96
CA ARG A 149 -70.48 -54.97 1.25
C ARG A 149 -72.00 -54.93 1.54
N PRO A 150 -72.73 -53.79 1.52
CA PRO A 150 -72.98 -53.06 0.25
C PRO A 150 -73.28 -51.54 0.30
N GLY A 151 -73.09 -50.90 -0.86
CA GLY A 151 -74.04 -49.93 -1.44
C GLY A 151 -73.93 -48.45 -1.05
N GLY A 152 -73.68 -47.57 -2.03
CA GLY A 152 -73.99 -46.14 -1.84
C GLY A 152 -73.34 -45.14 -2.79
N ARG A 153 -73.99 -44.91 -3.94
CA ARG A 153 -74.10 -43.64 -4.69
C ARG A 153 -72.84 -42.93 -5.22
N ARG A 154 -72.82 -42.84 -6.55
CA ARG A 154 -71.99 -41.94 -7.37
C ARG A 154 -72.23 -40.48 -6.99
N PHE A 155 -71.15 -39.74 -6.75
CA PHE A 155 -71.08 -38.29 -6.89
C PHE A 155 -69.90 -37.95 -7.81
N ARG A 156 -70.18 -37.27 -8.93
CA ARG A 156 -69.17 -36.66 -9.79
C ARG A 156 -68.82 -35.29 -9.20
N PRO A 157 -67.57 -34.99 -8.81
CA PRO A 157 -67.15 -33.62 -8.58
C PRO A 157 -66.85 -32.97 -9.93
N VAL A 158 -67.35 -31.75 -10.05
CA VAL A 158 -67.18 -30.80 -11.15
C VAL A 158 -65.69 -30.49 -11.34
N GLY A 159 -65.32 -30.19 -12.59
CA GLY A 159 -63.94 -30.02 -13.06
C GLY A 159 -63.04 -29.21 -12.14
N ARG A 160 -61.89 -29.81 -11.81
CA ARG A 160 -60.79 -29.12 -11.15
C ARG A 160 -60.08 -28.31 -12.23
N VAL A 161 -60.21 -26.98 -12.17
CA VAL A 161 -59.29 -26.08 -12.87
C VAL A 161 -57.92 -26.31 -12.24
N GLU A 162 -57.03 -27.00 -12.96
CA GLU A 162 -55.62 -27.06 -12.59
C GLU A 162 -55.03 -25.66 -12.79
N SER A 163 -54.98 -24.87 -11.71
CA SER A 163 -54.04 -23.77 -11.66
C SER A 163 -52.64 -24.37 -11.68
N ARG A 164 -51.96 -24.25 -12.83
CA ARG A 164 -50.51 -24.40 -12.93
C ARG A 164 -49.86 -23.26 -12.13
N VAL A 165 -49.90 -23.36 -10.80
CA VAL A 165 -48.94 -22.68 -9.95
C VAL A 165 -47.66 -23.51 -10.12
N GLY A 166 -46.80 -23.07 -11.05
CA GLY A 166 -45.45 -23.56 -11.11
C GLY A 166 -44.86 -23.44 -9.72
N ARG A 167 -44.56 -24.58 -9.08
CA ARG A 167 -43.74 -24.59 -7.88
C ARG A 167 -42.39 -24.02 -8.30
N CYS A 168 -42.22 -22.72 -8.09
CA CYS A 168 -40.90 -22.12 -8.03
C CYS A 168 -40.19 -22.85 -6.90
N ARG A 169 -39.37 -23.84 -7.23
CA ARG A 169 -38.36 -24.35 -6.31
C ARG A 169 -37.47 -23.15 -6.05
N MET A 170 -37.77 -22.43 -4.98
CA MET A 170 -36.78 -21.63 -4.28
C MET A 170 -35.71 -22.63 -3.88
N THR A 171 -34.70 -22.80 -4.73
CA THR A 171 -33.40 -23.27 -4.28
C THR A 171 -32.96 -22.21 -3.30
N THR A 172 -33.25 -22.41 -2.01
CA THR A 172 -32.51 -21.70 -0.97
C THR A 172 -31.09 -22.18 -1.16
N ALA A 173 -30.28 -21.39 -1.88
CA ALA A 173 -28.85 -21.58 -1.90
C ALA A 173 -28.45 -21.75 -0.44
N SER A 174 -27.87 -22.90 -0.12
CA SER A 174 -27.29 -23.08 1.21
C SER A 174 -26.34 -21.91 1.42
N PRO A 175 -26.38 -21.21 2.57
CA PRO A 175 -25.48 -20.09 2.80
C PRO A 175 -24.07 -20.57 2.49
N GLU A 176 -23.34 -19.81 1.66
CA GLU A 176 -21.97 -20.17 1.31
C GLU A 176 -21.21 -20.49 2.59
N PRO A 177 -20.42 -21.59 2.63
CA PRO A 177 -19.61 -21.89 3.78
C PRO A 177 -18.69 -20.70 4.04
N ARG A 178 -18.87 -20.01 5.17
CA ARG A 178 -18.03 -18.89 5.60
C ARG A 178 -17.01 -19.37 6.62
N GLY A 179 -15.82 -18.79 6.58
CA GLY A 179 -14.77 -19.02 7.57
C GLY A 179 -13.38 -18.82 7.00
N GLU A 180 -12.42 -18.55 7.89
CA GLU A 180 -11.02 -18.34 7.57
C GLU A 180 -10.43 -19.48 6.71
N LEU A 181 -10.65 -20.73 7.11
CA LEU A 181 -10.15 -21.90 6.40
C LEU A 181 -10.71 -22.00 4.97
N GLU A 182 -11.96 -21.59 4.75
CA GLU A 182 -12.55 -21.58 3.41
C GLU A 182 -11.95 -20.46 2.56
N LEU A 183 -11.77 -19.26 3.12
CA LEU A 183 -11.09 -18.16 2.44
C LEU A 183 -9.68 -18.55 2.03
N ILE A 184 -8.87 -19.10 2.95
CA ILE A 184 -7.50 -19.56 2.67
C ILE A 184 -7.49 -20.60 1.54
N ARG A 185 -8.42 -21.57 1.54
CA ARG A 185 -8.51 -22.57 0.47
C ARG A 185 -8.79 -21.94 -0.89
N ARG A 186 -9.73 -20.99 -0.95
CA ARG A 186 -10.08 -20.29 -2.20
C ARG A 186 -8.91 -19.44 -2.71
N LEU A 187 -8.18 -18.79 -1.81
CA LEU A 187 -6.97 -18.04 -2.12
C LEU A 187 -5.86 -18.97 -2.63
N ALA A 188 -5.55 -20.06 -1.93
CA ALA A 188 -4.54 -21.02 -2.35
C ALA A 188 -4.80 -21.55 -3.77
N ALA A 189 -6.05 -21.91 -4.08
CA ALA A 189 -6.44 -22.37 -5.42
C ALA A 189 -6.25 -21.31 -6.52
N ARG A 190 -6.35 -20.03 -6.17
CA ARG A 190 -6.25 -18.91 -7.11
C ARG A 190 -4.82 -18.40 -7.28
N LEU A 191 -4.09 -18.26 -6.18
CA LEU A 191 -2.73 -17.69 -6.16
C LEU A 191 -1.67 -18.73 -6.54
N ALA A 192 -1.89 -20.01 -6.24
CA ALA A 192 -0.97 -21.09 -6.55
C ALA A 192 -1.69 -22.23 -7.31
N PRO A 193 -2.10 -22.02 -8.57
CA PRO A 193 -2.81 -23.03 -9.33
C PRO A 193 -1.94 -24.30 -9.54
N PRO A 194 -2.56 -25.47 -9.72
CA PRO A 194 -1.85 -26.72 -9.97
C PRO A 194 -0.87 -26.60 -11.14
N GLY A 195 0.40 -26.97 -10.91
CA GLY A 195 1.47 -26.89 -11.93
C GLY A 195 2.39 -25.68 -11.82
N THR A 196 2.20 -24.81 -10.82
CA THR A 196 3.19 -23.77 -10.47
C THR A 196 4.52 -24.45 -10.08
N PRO A 197 5.69 -24.03 -10.62
CA PRO A 197 6.97 -24.69 -10.35
C PRO A 197 7.24 -24.80 -8.84
N ARG A 198 7.38 -26.05 -8.37
CA ARG A 198 7.69 -26.37 -6.97
C ARG A 198 9.18 -26.24 -6.74
N GLY A 199 9.58 -25.27 -5.92
CA GLY A 199 10.99 -25.02 -5.59
C GLY A 199 11.27 -24.67 -4.11
N SER A 200 10.22 -24.47 -3.31
CA SER A 200 10.29 -24.07 -1.91
C SER A 200 8.88 -24.13 -1.30
N VAL A 201 8.75 -24.25 0.03
CA VAL A 201 7.50 -24.52 0.78
C VAL A 201 6.25 -23.90 0.12
N ASP A 202 5.27 -24.75 -0.23
CA ASP A 202 4.07 -24.37 -0.98
C ASP A 202 3.21 -23.36 -0.18
N PHE A 203 2.46 -22.51 -0.89
CA PHE A 203 1.46 -21.63 -0.29
C PHE A 203 0.43 -22.47 0.49
N GLY A 204 0.28 -22.19 1.79
CA GLY A 204 -0.64 -22.92 2.69
C GLY A 204 0.05 -23.80 3.73
N ASP A 205 1.38 -23.87 3.76
CA ASP A 205 2.14 -24.34 4.93
C ASP A 205 2.31 -23.21 5.97
N ASP A 206 2.91 -23.50 7.11
CA ASP A 206 3.08 -22.53 8.22
C ASP A 206 4.03 -21.37 7.87
N MET A 207 4.91 -21.54 6.87
CA MET A 207 5.92 -20.55 6.49
C MET A 207 6.23 -20.59 4.98
N ALA A 208 6.45 -19.43 4.37
CA ALA A 208 6.98 -19.34 3.02
C ALA A 208 8.52 -19.49 3.01
N LEU A 209 9.05 -20.27 2.07
CA LEU A 209 10.51 -20.36 1.88
C LEU A 209 10.96 -19.49 0.70
N LEU A 210 11.83 -18.53 1.02
CA LEU A 210 12.48 -17.64 0.07
C LEU A 210 13.99 -17.91 0.11
N ASP A 211 14.57 -18.39 -0.99
CA ASP A 211 16.04 -18.45 -1.11
C ASP A 211 16.59 -17.02 -1.21
N PRO A 212 17.43 -16.56 -0.26
CA PRO A 212 17.95 -15.21 -0.28
C PRO A 212 18.96 -14.95 -1.41
N SER A 213 19.66 -15.96 -1.95
CA SER A 213 20.66 -15.83 -3.03
C SER A 213 21.44 -14.48 -3.03
N GLY A 214 21.81 -13.99 -1.82
CA GLY A 214 22.30 -12.62 -1.57
C GLY A 214 21.53 -11.84 -0.48
N PRO A 215 21.88 -10.57 -0.22
CA PRO A 215 21.16 -9.71 0.73
C PRO A 215 19.74 -9.38 0.24
N LEU A 216 18.79 -9.36 1.17
CA LEU A 216 17.42 -8.92 0.96
C LEU A 216 17.19 -7.56 1.61
N LEU A 217 16.39 -6.72 0.95
CA LEU A 217 15.78 -5.53 1.51
C LEU A 217 14.31 -5.81 1.79
N TRP A 218 13.76 -5.16 2.81
CA TRP A 218 12.38 -5.36 3.23
C TRP A 218 11.70 -4.01 3.42
N THR A 219 10.47 -3.90 2.94
CA THR A 219 9.55 -2.81 3.29
C THR A 219 8.23 -3.40 3.79
N VAL A 220 7.50 -2.61 4.56
CA VAL A 220 6.17 -2.93 5.05
C VAL A 220 5.35 -1.65 5.14
N ASP A 221 4.21 -1.65 4.47
CA ASP A 221 3.18 -0.63 4.61
C ASP A 221 1.88 -1.23 5.14
N MET A 222 1.13 -0.37 5.83
CA MET A 222 -0.19 -0.66 6.35
C MET A 222 -1.18 0.36 5.82
N LEU A 223 -2.26 -0.14 5.22
CA LEU A 223 -3.38 0.68 4.76
C LEU A 223 -4.62 0.37 5.61
N MET A 224 -5.31 1.43 6.04
CA MET A 224 -6.48 1.36 6.91
C MET A 224 -7.70 1.98 6.21
N ASP A 225 -8.82 1.28 6.25
CA ASP A 225 -10.10 1.79 5.76
C ASP A 225 -10.55 3.01 6.58
N GLY A 226 -10.90 4.10 5.90
CA GLY A 226 -11.18 5.42 6.46
C GLY A 226 -9.98 6.34 6.60
N VAL A 227 -8.76 5.85 6.36
CA VAL A 227 -7.52 6.66 6.36
C VAL A 227 -6.94 6.68 4.94
N ASP A 228 -6.53 5.52 4.43
CA ASP A 228 -5.82 5.41 3.15
C ASP A 228 -6.75 5.08 1.98
N PHE A 229 -7.92 4.51 2.27
CA PHE A 229 -8.99 4.26 1.30
C PHE A 229 -10.36 4.37 1.99
N ASP A 230 -11.45 4.42 1.21
CA ASP A 230 -12.81 4.36 1.73
C ASP A 230 -13.53 3.18 1.05
N SER A 231 -13.70 2.07 1.76
CA SER A 231 -14.36 0.85 1.25
C SER A 231 -15.81 1.08 0.80
N ARG A 232 -16.45 2.18 1.22
CA ARG A 232 -17.82 2.53 0.78
C ARG A 232 -17.83 3.18 -0.60
N ARG A 233 -16.68 3.66 -1.07
CA ARG A 233 -16.53 4.40 -2.33
C ARG A 233 -15.63 3.67 -3.32
N HIS A 234 -14.66 2.91 -2.81
CA HIS A 234 -13.61 2.29 -3.60
C HIS A 234 -13.87 0.79 -3.73
N PRO A 235 -13.75 0.22 -4.94
CA PRO A 235 -13.89 -1.21 -5.13
C PRO A 235 -12.69 -1.95 -4.49
N TRP A 236 -12.95 -3.14 -3.96
CA TRP A 236 -11.95 -3.95 -3.25
C TRP A 236 -10.76 -4.34 -4.12
N GLU A 237 -10.96 -4.51 -5.43
CA GLU A 237 -9.87 -4.74 -6.38
C GLU A 237 -8.91 -3.55 -6.46
N ALA A 238 -9.43 -2.31 -6.45
CA ALA A 238 -8.60 -1.12 -6.47
C ALA A 238 -7.84 -0.92 -5.15
N ILE A 239 -8.49 -1.25 -4.02
CA ILE A 239 -7.88 -1.24 -2.68
C ILE A 239 -6.75 -2.26 -2.61
N GLY A 240 -6.99 -3.50 -3.04
CA GLY A 240 -5.99 -4.56 -3.07
C GLY A 240 -4.79 -4.21 -3.95
N ARG A 241 -5.05 -3.68 -5.16
CA ARG A 241 -3.98 -3.21 -6.04
C ARG A 241 -3.17 -2.09 -5.40
N LYS A 242 -3.81 -1.10 -4.78
CA LYS A 242 -3.13 0.00 -4.05
C LYS A 242 -2.25 -0.55 -2.93
N ALA A 243 -2.76 -1.45 -2.10
CA ALA A 243 -2.02 -2.03 -0.98
C ALA A 243 -0.69 -2.69 -1.40
N MET A 244 -0.68 -3.37 -2.56
CA MET A 244 0.56 -3.88 -3.14
C MET A 244 1.41 -2.75 -3.74
N ALA A 245 0.81 -1.87 -4.54
CA ALA A 245 1.53 -0.86 -5.31
C ALA A 245 2.33 0.12 -4.44
N VAL A 246 1.84 0.48 -3.23
CA VAL A 246 2.59 1.37 -2.31
C VAL A 246 3.92 0.74 -1.87
N ASN A 247 3.92 -0.56 -1.51
CA ASN A 247 5.15 -1.28 -1.16
C ASN A 247 6.09 -1.48 -2.37
N LEU A 248 5.53 -1.59 -3.58
CA LEU A 248 6.32 -1.62 -4.81
C LEU A 248 6.95 -0.25 -5.13
N SER A 249 6.31 0.85 -4.71
CA SER A 249 6.85 2.20 -4.82
C SER A 249 8.11 2.36 -3.98
N ASP A 250 8.15 1.83 -2.75
CA ASP A 250 9.38 1.79 -1.93
C ASP A 250 10.53 1.03 -2.63
N CYS A 251 10.20 -0.07 -3.32
CA CYS A 251 11.20 -0.80 -4.10
C CYS A 251 11.75 0.07 -5.24
N ALA A 252 10.88 0.83 -5.89
CA ALA A 252 11.27 1.81 -6.91
C ALA A 252 12.11 2.95 -6.32
N ALA A 253 11.77 3.46 -5.13
CA ALA A 253 12.49 4.50 -4.40
C ALA A 253 13.94 4.11 -4.05
N MET A 254 14.22 2.82 -3.96
CA MET A 254 15.57 2.28 -3.74
C MET A 254 16.21 1.69 -5.02
N ALA A 255 15.50 1.74 -6.15
CA ALA A 255 15.85 1.11 -7.42
C ALA A 255 16.23 -0.39 -7.29
N VAL A 256 15.44 -1.13 -6.51
CA VAL A 256 15.61 -2.58 -6.28
C VAL A 256 14.46 -3.38 -6.90
N ALA A 257 14.75 -4.62 -7.27
CA ALA A 257 13.76 -5.53 -7.83
C ALA A 257 12.97 -6.21 -6.70
N PRO A 258 11.64 -6.07 -6.63
CA PRO A 258 10.83 -6.81 -5.67
C PRO A 258 10.81 -8.31 -6.05
N VAL A 259 10.69 -9.20 -5.06
CA VAL A 259 10.82 -10.66 -5.30
C VAL A 259 9.69 -11.51 -4.70
N ALA A 260 9.12 -11.09 -3.57
CA ALA A 260 8.05 -11.82 -2.91
C ALA A 260 7.36 -10.93 -1.89
N ALA A 261 6.08 -11.18 -1.64
CA ALA A 261 5.27 -10.45 -0.67
C ALA A 261 4.59 -11.37 0.35
N LEU A 262 4.40 -10.86 1.56
CA LEU A 262 3.49 -11.42 2.56
C LEU A 262 2.30 -10.47 2.73
N CYS A 263 1.08 -11.01 2.85
CA CYS A 263 -0.13 -10.22 2.99
C CYS A 263 -0.89 -10.59 4.27
N ALA A 264 -0.91 -9.68 5.23
CA ALA A 264 -1.69 -9.82 6.46
C ALA A 264 -2.93 -8.91 6.39
N VAL A 265 -4.11 -9.47 6.64
CA VAL A 265 -5.37 -8.72 6.63
C VAL A 265 -6.17 -8.92 7.91
N ALA A 266 -6.71 -7.84 8.45
CA ALA A 266 -7.77 -7.85 9.45
C ALA A 266 -9.05 -7.30 8.80
N LEU A 267 -9.93 -8.20 8.40
CA LEU A 267 -11.12 -7.91 7.61
C LEU A 267 -12.30 -7.51 8.51
N ASP A 268 -13.08 -6.51 8.08
CA ASP A 268 -14.38 -6.22 8.70
C ASP A 268 -15.26 -7.50 8.65
N ASP A 269 -15.84 -7.91 9.78
CA ASP A 269 -16.64 -9.14 9.89
C ASP A 269 -17.92 -9.14 9.02
N ARG A 270 -18.31 -7.99 8.47
CA ARG A 270 -19.39 -7.83 7.50
C ARG A 270 -18.94 -8.02 6.05
N LEU A 271 -17.63 -8.05 5.78
CA LEU A 271 -17.08 -8.22 4.45
C LEU A 271 -17.47 -9.58 3.87
N SER A 272 -17.84 -9.62 2.59
CA SER A 272 -18.13 -10.89 1.93
C SER A 272 -16.83 -11.64 1.59
N MET A 273 -16.88 -12.97 1.50
CA MET A 273 -15.72 -13.74 1.05
C MET A 273 -15.29 -13.35 -0.36
N ALA A 274 -16.25 -13.08 -1.25
CA ALA A 274 -15.96 -12.65 -2.61
C ALA A 274 -15.19 -11.32 -2.64
N ASP A 275 -15.53 -10.38 -1.76
CA ASP A 275 -14.82 -9.11 -1.65
C ASP A 275 -13.40 -9.29 -1.05
N ALA A 276 -13.25 -10.15 -0.04
CA ALA A 276 -11.95 -10.50 0.52
C ALA A 276 -11.04 -11.17 -0.53
N GLU A 277 -11.60 -12.11 -1.32
CA GLU A 277 -10.92 -12.74 -2.43
C GLU A 277 -10.54 -11.72 -3.51
N ALA A 278 -11.42 -10.79 -3.86
CA ALA A 278 -11.18 -9.74 -4.84
C ALA A 278 -10.02 -8.82 -4.42
N LEU A 279 -9.99 -8.42 -3.14
CA LEU A 279 -8.89 -7.63 -2.56
C LEU A 279 -7.55 -8.35 -2.69
N ILE A 280 -7.45 -9.57 -2.17
CA ILE A 280 -6.15 -10.29 -2.10
C ILE A 280 -5.70 -10.71 -3.49
N ALA A 281 -6.62 -11.13 -4.36
CA ALA A 281 -6.30 -11.49 -5.74
C ALA A 281 -5.81 -10.29 -6.55
N ALA A 282 -6.38 -9.10 -6.35
CA ALA A 282 -5.91 -7.89 -7.02
C ALA A 282 -4.52 -7.45 -6.52
N ALA A 283 -4.25 -7.60 -5.22
CA ALA A 283 -2.92 -7.37 -4.65
C ALA A 283 -1.87 -8.31 -5.26
N ASP A 284 -2.14 -9.62 -5.31
CA ASP A 284 -1.24 -10.60 -5.93
C ASP A 284 -1.05 -10.35 -7.43
N ALA A 285 -2.12 -10.04 -8.17
CA ALA A 285 -2.05 -9.73 -9.58
C ALA A 285 -1.14 -8.52 -9.85
N CYS A 286 -1.24 -7.46 -9.05
CA CYS A 286 -0.34 -6.32 -9.10
C CYS A 286 1.10 -6.75 -8.85
N GLY A 287 1.35 -7.47 -7.76
CA GLY A 287 2.70 -7.92 -7.40
C GLY A 287 3.36 -8.77 -8.50
N ARG A 288 2.60 -9.71 -9.09
CA ARG A 288 3.07 -10.57 -10.18
C ARG A 288 3.47 -9.81 -11.44
N GLN A 289 2.83 -8.69 -11.76
CA GLN A 289 3.23 -7.83 -12.88
C GLN A 289 4.67 -7.30 -12.72
N HIS A 290 5.15 -7.21 -11.48
CA HIS A 290 6.50 -6.77 -11.14
C HIS A 290 7.42 -7.91 -10.65
N GLY A 291 7.01 -9.18 -10.81
CA GLY A 291 7.79 -10.34 -10.35
C GLY A 291 7.76 -10.56 -8.84
N CYS A 292 6.75 -10.03 -8.13
CA CYS A 292 6.60 -10.07 -6.68
C CYS A 292 5.27 -10.74 -6.27
N PRO A 293 5.13 -12.07 -6.41
CA PRO A 293 3.90 -12.76 -6.00
C PRO A 293 3.72 -12.71 -4.47
N ILE A 294 2.46 -12.84 -4.01
CA ILE A 294 2.16 -13.10 -2.61
C ILE A 294 2.47 -14.58 -2.33
N VAL A 295 3.41 -14.82 -1.41
CA VAL A 295 3.90 -16.17 -1.07
C VAL A 295 3.38 -16.69 0.27
N GLY A 296 2.70 -15.85 1.05
CA GLY A 296 2.15 -16.19 2.35
C GLY A 296 1.46 -15.00 2.99
N GLY A 297 0.99 -15.15 4.22
CA GLY A 297 0.21 -14.11 4.87
C GLY A 297 -0.49 -14.57 6.14
N ASP A 298 -1.37 -13.69 6.62
CA ASP A 298 -2.27 -13.95 7.74
C ASP A 298 -3.66 -13.39 7.42
N THR A 299 -4.71 -14.06 7.88
CA THR A 299 -6.09 -13.60 7.66
C THR A 299 -6.85 -13.64 8.97
N ASN A 300 -7.39 -12.50 9.38
CA ASN A 300 -8.20 -12.37 10.57
C ASN A 300 -9.48 -11.55 10.28
N SER A 301 -10.48 -11.63 11.16
CA SER A 301 -11.71 -10.85 11.05
C SER A 301 -12.10 -10.22 12.38
N TRP A 302 -12.67 -9.02 12.35
CA TRP A 302 -13.04 -8.26 13.54
C TRP A 302 -14.15 -7.24 13.26
N ALA A 303 -14.77 -6.70 14.32
CA ALA A 303 -15.88 -5.75 14.24
C ALA A 303 -15.41 -4.28 14.09
N ALA A 304 -14.49 -4.03 13.15
CA ALA A 304 -13.94 -2.70 12.87
C ALA A 304 -13.47 -2.61 11.41
N PRO A 305 -13.15 -1.39 10.91
CA PRO A 305 -12.75 -1.19 9.52
C PRO A 305 -11.55 -2.06 9.11
N THR A 306 -11.50 -2.42 7.83
CA THR A 306 -10.49 -3.34 7.31
C THR A 306 -9.09 -2.71 7.38
N VAL A 307 -8.11 -3.53 7.80
CA VAL A 307 -6.69 -3.17 7.82
C VAL A 307 -5.92 -4.18 6.95
N ILE A 308 -5.03 -3.66 6.12
CA ILE A 308 -4.21 -4.44 5.19
C ILE A 308 -2.76 -4.10 5.49
N SER A 309 -1.91 -5.09 5.72
CA SER A 309 -0.47 -4.89 5.82
C SER A 309 0.22 -5.83 4.84
N ILE A 310 1.00 -5.26 3.94
CA ILE A 310 1.82 -6.02 2.99
C ILE A 310 3.28 -5.79 3.32
N THR A 311 4.05 -6.85 3.32
CA THR A 311 5.50 -6.82 3.48
C THR A 311 6.11 -7.31 2.18
N VAL A 312 7.04 -6.55 1.59
CA VAL A 312 7.73 -6.92 0.35
C VAL A 312 9.21 -7.15 0.63
N ALA A 313 9.72 -8.30 0.17
CA ALA A 313 11.13 -8.56 0.04
C ALA A 313 11.61 -8.10 -1.35
N ALA A 314 12.79 -7.49 -1.41
CA ALA A 314 13.41 -6.99 -2.63
C ALA A 314 14.92 -7.25 -2.66
N ARG A 315 15.52 -7.15 -3.85
CA ARG A 315 16.95 -7.38 -4.09
C ARG A 315 17.53 -6.33 -5.02
N ALA A 316 18.77 -5.93 -4.74
CA ALA A 316 19.55 -5.12 -5.65
C ALA A 316 19.84 -5.89 -6.95
N ARG A 317 19.87 -5.21 -8.09
CA ARG A 317 20.37 -5.81 -9.33
C ARG A 317 21.88 -6.00 -9.23
N ALA A 318 22.40 -7.05 -9.84
CA ALA A 318 23.84 -7.31 -9.85
C ALA A 318 24.61 -6.09 -10.37
N GLY A 319 25.60 -5.62 -9.58
CA GLY A 319 26.42 -4.47 -9.93
C GLY A 319 25.77 -3.09 -9.75
N VAL A 320 24.50 -3.03 -9.32
CA VAL A 320 23.78 -1.77 -9.07
C VAL A 320 23.37 -1.74 -7.60
N PRO A 321 24.06 -0.99 -6.73
CA PRO A 321 23.69 -0.90 -5.32
C PRO A 321 22.32 -0.21 -5.16
N PRO A 322 21.59 -0.50 -4.06
CA PRO A 322 20.38 0.25 -3.73
C PRO A 322 20.68 1.75 -3.62
N VAL A 323 19.84 2.57 -4.24
CA VAL A 323 19.95 4.03 -4.15
C VAL A 323 19.33 4.46 -2.83
N ARG A 324 20.03 5.28 -2.04
CA ARG A 324 19.58 5.71 -0.72
C ARG A 324 19.21 7.20 -0.75
N ARG A 325 18.45 7.67 0.24
CA ARG A 325 18.07 9.08 0.36
C ARG A 325 19.17 10.04 0.84
N ASP A 326 20.30 9.53 1.33
CA ASP A 326 21.34 10.30 2.02
C ASP A 326 22.56 10.64 1.15
N GLY A 327 22.44 10.52 -0.17
CA GLY A 327 23.55 10.76 -1.08
C GLY A 327 23.54 12.10 -1.82
N ALA A 328 22.52 12.95 -1.64
CA ALA A 328 22.39 14.20 -2.37
C ALA A 328 23.54 15.18 -2.09
N ARG A 329 23.95 15.94 -3.10
CA ARG A 329 25.11 16.85 -3.03
C ARG A 329 24.74 18.23 -3.58
N PRO A 330 25.30 19.32 -3.00
CA PRO A 330 25.16 20.65 -3.59
C PRO A 330 25.61 20.66 -5.06
N GLY A 331 24.77 21.22 -5.94
CA GLY A 331 24.99 21.22 -7.38
C GLY A 331 24.23 20.13 -8.13
N ASP A 332 23.72 19.10 -7.46
CA ASP A 332 22.86 18.10 -8.08
C ASP A 332 21.57 18.72 -8.62
N THR A 333 21.00 18.07 -9.63
CA THR A 333 19.73 18.45 -10.25
C THR A 333 18.60 17.58 -9.73
N LEU A 334 17.41 18.17 -9.56
CA LEU A 334 16.22 17.50 -9.03
C LEU A 334 15.23 17.21 -10.16
N TRP A 335 14.73 15.98 -10.20
CA TRP A 335 13.84 15.50 -11.25
C TRP A 335 12.68 14.69 -10.68
N LEU A 336 11.54 14.74 -11.37
CA LEU A 336 10.41 13.83 -11.16
C LEU A 336 10.30 12.82 -12.30
N THR A 337 9.85 11.60 -11.97
CA THR A 337 9.55 10.58 -12.99
C THR A 337 8.23 10.80 -13.72
N GLY A 338 7.39 11.69 -13.21
CA GLY A 338 6.09 11.99 -13.78
C GLY A 338 5.42 13.15 -13.05
N PRO A 339 4.22 13.54 -13.51
CA PRO A 339 3.52 14.70 -12.97
C PRO A 339 2.87 14.43 -11.61
N VAL A 340 2.85 15.43 -10.73
CA VAL A 340 2.38 15.32 -9.33
C VAL A 340 1.14 16.17 -9.03
N GLY A 341 0.40 15.79 -7.99
CA GLY A 341 -0.70 16.54 -7.40
C GLY A 341 -2.10 16.05 -7.78
N GLY A 342 -3.02 16.18 -6.82
CA GLY A 342 -4.42 15.79 -6.98
C GLY A 342 -4.67 14.29 -7.19
N SER A 343 -3.75 13.44 -6.72
CA SER A 343 -3.89 11.99 -6.80
C SER A 343 -5.14 11.47 -6.07
N LEU A 344 -5.58 12.20 -5.03
CA LEU A 344 -6.77 11.94 -4.23
C LEU A 344 -8.09 11.96 -5.02
N LEU A 345 -8.11 12.45 -6.26
CA LEU A 345 -9.27 12.32 -7.15
C LEU A 345 -9.47 10.90 -7.72
N GLY A 346 -8.66 9.94 -7.28
CA GLY A 346 -8.80 8.52 -7.60
C GLY A 346 -7.53 7.89 -8.17
N ARG A 347 -6.55 8.69 -8.64
CA ARG A 347 -5.27 8.14 -9.13
C ARG A 347 -4.47 7.45 -8.05
N HIS A 348 -4.61 7.86 -6.78
CA HIS A 348 -3.96 7.21 -5.65
C HIS A 348 -4.36 5.73 -5.53
N LEU A 349 -5.52 5.37 -6.08
CA LEU A 349 -5.97 4.00 -6.15
C LEU A 349 -5.44 3.30 -7.38
N THR A 350 -5.03 3.97 -8.47
CA THR A 350 -4.76 3.42 -9.82
C THR A 350 -3.36 3.67 -10.36
N PHE A 351 -2.46 4.29 -9.60
CA PHE A 351 -1.10 4.60 -10.04
C PHE A 351 -0.29 3.35 -10.38
N GLU A 352 0.74 3.55 -11.20
CA GLU A 352 1.72 2.54 -11.61
C GLU A 352 3.01 2.76 -10.82
N PRO A 353 3.44 1.83 -9.96
CA PRO A 353 4.68 1.98 -9.20
C PRO A 353 5.87 1.98 -10.16
N ARG A 354 6.79 2.93 -9.98
CA ARG A 354 7.88 3.23 -10.93
C ARG A 354 9.04 2.22 -10.93
N VAL A 355 8.79 0.95 -10.61
CA VAL A 355 9.82 -0.10 -10.45
C VAL A 355 10.64 -0.28 -11.72
N ALA A 356 9.99 -0.51 -12.87
CA ALA A 356 10.69 -0.74 -14.13
C ALA A 356 11.55 0.47 -14.52
N LEU A 357 10.99 1.67 -14.36
CA LEU A 357 11.68 2.93 -14.63
C LEU A 357 12.89 3.12 -13.72
N ALA A 358 12.75 2.88 -12.41
CA ALA A 358 13.84 2.99 -11.44
C ALA A 358 14.99 2.01 -11.75
N LEU A 359 14.65 0.77 -12.11
CA LEU A 359 15.62 -0.26 -12.49
C LEU A 359 16.38 0.06 -13.79
N GLU A 360 15.80 0.88 -14.67
CA GLU A 360 16.43 1.37 -15.90
C GLU A 360 17.24 2.66 -15.64
N LEU A 361 16.70 3.56 -14.82
CA LEU A 361 17.30 4.84 -14.45
C LEU A 361 18.60 4.66 -13.67
N ALA A 362 18.62 3.78 -12.67
CA ALA A 362 19.76 3.65 -11.76
C ALA A 362 21.11 3.36 -12.43
N PRO A 363 21.24 2.36 -13.33
CA PRO A 363 22.52 2.10 -14.00
C PRO A 363 22.93 3.18 -15.02
N ARG A 364 21.95 3.87 -15.63
CA ARG A 364 22.19 4.89 -16.67
C ARG A 364 22.61 6.23 -16.08
N LEU A 365 21.85 6.69 -15.09
CA LEU A 365 21.96 8.04 -14.55
C LEU A 365 22.68 8.09 -13.20
N ARG A 366 22.83 6.95 -12.51
CA ARG A 366 23.51 6.83 -11.20
C ARG A 366 23.07 7.92 -10.21
N PRO A 367 21.76 7.98 -9.89
CA PRO A 367 21.24 8.99 -8.97
C PRO A 367 22.00 8.98 -7.65
N HIS A 368 22.31 10.16 -7.13
CA HIS A 368 22.89 10.34 -5.82
C HIS A 368 21.88 10.05 -4.72
N ALA A 369 20.60 10.38 -4.93
CA ALA A 369 19.51 10.02 -4.04
C ALA A 369 18.22 9.76 -4.82
N LEU A 370 17.34 8.96 -4.22
CA LEU A 370 16.03 8.60 -4.75
C LEU A 370 15.05 8.39 -3.58
N ILE A 371 13.82 8.84 -3.75
CA ILE A 371 12.68 8.61 -2.85
C ILE A 371 11.40 8.68 -3.68
N ASP A 372 10.32 8.04 -3.26
CA ASP A 372 9.00 8.25 -3.85
C ASP A 372 8.22 9.40 -3.19
N VAL A 373 7.15 9.84 -3.86
CA VAL A 373 6.27 10.93 -3.42
C VAL A 373 5.00 10.34 -2.84
N SER A 374 5.03 9.99 -1.55
CA SER A 374 3.92 9.37 -0.82
C SER A 374 3.16 10.38 0.04
N ASP A 375 3.87 11.27 0.75
CA ASP A 375 3.27 12.21 1.71
C ASP A 375 3.20 13.64 1.16
N GLY A 376 3.82 13.87 0.01
CA GLY A 376 3.82 15.14 -0.71
C GLY A 376 5.25 15.57 -1.05
N LEU A 377 5.42 16.13 -2.25
CA LEU A 377 6.72 16.48 -2.82
C LEU A 377 7.60 17.29 -1.85
N ALA A 378 7.02 18.27 -1.15
CA ALA A 378 7.78 19.11 -0.22
C ALA A 378 8.30 18.31 0.99
N LEU A 379 7.48 17.42 1.56
CA LEU A 379 7.85 16.62 2.72
C LEU A 379 8.85 15.53 2.32
N ASP A 380 8.62 14.82 1.22
CA ASP A 380 9.49 13.74 0.78
C ASP A 380 10.86 14.25 0.31
N LEU A 381 10.89 15.38 -0.38
CA LEU A 381 12.16 16.05 -0.69
C LEU A 381 12.90 16.46 0.59
N SER A 382 12.21 16.99 1.59
CA SER A 382 12.86 17.38 2.85
C SER A 382 13.57 16.21 3.54
N ARG A 383 13.05 14.98 3.41
CA ARG A 383 13.67 13.76 3.95
C ARG A 383 15.00 13.45 3.28
N ILE A 384 15.13 13.67 1.97
CA ILE A 384 16.41 13.57 1.24
C ILE A 384 17.38 14.65 1.76
N LEU A 385 16.90 15.89 1.86
CA LEU A 385 17.73 17.04 2.22
C LEU A 385 18.28 16.91 3.64
N ASP A 386 17.45 16.51 4.59
CA ASP A 386 17.83 16.28 5.97
C ASP A 386 18.84 15.13 6.11
N ALA A 387 18.59 14.01 5.41
CA ALA A 387 19.48 12.85 5.42
C ALA A 387 20.85 13.16 4.79
N SER A 388 20.87 14.03 3.77
CA SER A 388 22.08 14.42 3.05
C SER A 388 22.77 15.68 3.64
N GLY A 389 22.10 16.37 4.56
CA GLY A 389 22.61 17.55 5.24
C GLY A 389 22.66 18.83 4.40
N CYS A 390 21.90 18.91 3.31
CA CYS A 390 21.87 20.02 2.34
C CYS A 390 20.48 20.69 2.27
N GLY A 391 20.25 21.55 1.28
CA GLY A 391 18.92 22.11 0.97
C GLY A 391 18.63 22.09 -0.53
N ALA A 392 17.50 22.66 -0.96
CA ALA A 392 17.13 22.71 -2.37
C ALA A 392 16.37 23.96 -2.76
N VAL A 393 16.59 24.40 -4.00
CA VAL A 393 15.80 25.44 -4.65
C VAL A 393 15.00 24.79 -5.77
N LEU A 394 13.67 24.76 -5.62
CA LEU A 394 12.74 24.38 -6.65
C LEU A 394 12.49 25.55 -7.61
N ASP A 395 12.33 25.24 -8.89
CA ASP A 395 11.92 26.20 -9.91
C ASP A 395 10.39 26.17 -10.03
N ALA A 396 9.76 27.31 -9.81
CA ALA A 396 8.31 27.48 -9.80
C ALA A 396 7.66 27.13 -11.15
N ASP A 397 8.26 27.58 -12.26
CA ASP A 397 7.69 27.40 -13.60
C ASP A 397 7.88 25.95 -14.05
N ALA A 398 9.03 25.35 -13.73
CA ALA A 398 9.29 23.94 -13.99
C ALA A 398 8.38 23.03 -13.16
N LEU A 399 8.15 23.37 -11.88
CA LEU A 399 7.21 22.65 -11.04
C LEU A 399 5.77 22.75 -11.57
N ASP A 400 5.33 23.94 -12.00
CA ASP A 400 3.99 24.12 -12.59
C ASP A 400 3.82 23.29 -13.87
N ALA A 401 4.87 23.18 -14.69
CA ALA A 401 4.89 22.31 -15.85
C ALA A 401 4.86 20.81 -15.51
N ALA A 402 5.27 20.43 -14.29
CA ALA A 402 5.24 19.08 -13.77
C ALA A 402 3.96 18.75 -12.96
N LEU A 403 2.94 19.61 -12.97
CA LEU A 403 1.68 19.32 -12.29
C LEU A 403 0.79 18.38 -13.11
N HIS A 404 0.16 17.43 -12.45
CA HIS A 404 -0.89 16.62 -13.06
C HIS A 404 -2.14 17.46 -13.31
N ALA A 405 -2.89 17.13 -14.36
CA ALA A 405 -4.17 17.78 -14.68
C ALA A 405 -5.21 17.74 -13.54
N ASP A 406 -5.04 16.85 -12.56
CA ASP A 406 -5.98 16.73 -11.44
C ASP A 406 -5.67 17.73 -10.33
N ALA A 407 -4.42 18.16 -10.18
CA ALA A 407 -4.07 19.29 -9.34
C ALA A 407 -4.80 20.55 -9.82
N VAL A 408 -4.88 20.75 -11.14
CA VAL A 408 -5.65 21.84 -11.76
C VAL A 408 -7.15 21.69 -11.53
N ARG A 409 -7.68 20.46 -11.62
CA ARG A 409 -9.09 20.17 -11.34
C ARG A 409 -9.43 20.43 -9.88
N LEU A 410 -8.60 19.99 -8.92
CA LEU A 410 -8.83 20.24 -7.49
C LEU A 410 -8.77 21.72 -7.17
N ALA A 411 -7.78 22.44 -7.73
CA ALA A 411 -7.68 23.88 -7.57
C ALA A 411 -8.96 24.62 -7.98
N ALA A 412 -9.62 24.15 -9.05
CA ALA A 412 -10.91 24.71 -9.49
C ALA A 412 -12.09 24.34 -8.56
N GLN A 413 -11.97 23.26 -7.77
CA GLN A 413 -13.01 22.78 -6.85
C GLN A 413 -12.92 23.41 -5.47
N ASP A 414 -11.72 23.55 -4.90
CA ASP A 414 -11.53 24.02 -3.53
C ASP A 414 -10.92 25.44 -3.43
N GLY A 415 -10.44 26.00 -4.54
CA GLY A 415 -9.87 27.34 -4.63
C GLY A 415 -8.39 27.44 -4.20
N ARG A 416 -7.74 26.33 -3.83
CA ARG A 416 -6.29 26.31 -3.56
C ARG A 416 -5.52 26.39 -4.89
N PRO A 417 -4.30 26.96 -4.92
CA PRO A 417 -3.47 26.93 -6.12
C PRO A 417 -3.11 25.49 -6.53
N ALA A 418 -3.08 25.18 -7.83
CA ALA A 418 -2.70 23.86 -8.35
C ALA A 418 -1.31 23.41 -7.86
N ARG A 419 -0.37 24.35 -7.70
CA ARG A 419 0.95 24.10 -7.15
C ARG A 419 0.91 23.58 -5.71
N GLU A 420 -0.04 24.03 -4.89
CA GLU A 420 -0.19 23.51 -3.53
C GLU A 420 -0.62 22.04 -3.53
N HIS A 421 -1.43 21.62 -4.50
CA HIS A 421 -1.79 20.22 -4.67
C HIS A 421 -0.57 19.38 -5.07
N GLY A 422 0.26 19.85 -6.00
CA GLY A 422 1.51 19.17 -6.36
C GLY A 422 2.54 19.10 -5.25
N LEU A 423 2.57 20.10 -4.36
CA LEU A 423 3.54 20.16 -3.28
C LEU A 423 3.14 19.35 -2.04
N TYR A 424 1.84 19.28 -1.73
CA TYR A 424 1.40 18.91 -0.37
C TYR A 424 0.31 17.83 -0.30
N ASP A 425 -0.33 17.44 -1.41
CA ASP A 425 -1.41 16.45 -1.33
C ASP A 425 -0.87 15.02 -1.06
N GLY A 426 0.23 14.64 -1.71
CA GLY A 426 0.80 13.30 -1.62
C GLY A 426 0.06 12.25 -2.47
N GLU A 427 0.39 10.99 -2.19
CA GLU A 427 -0.10 9.77 -2.84
C GLU A 427 0.07 9.74 -4.37
N ASP A 428 1.07 10.43 -4.90
CA ASP A 428 1.39 10.43 -6.32
C ASP A 428 2.24 9.21 -6.73
N PHE A 429 3.12 8.76 -5.84
CA PHE A 429 4.05 7.63 -6.02
C PHE A 429 4.94 7.74 -7.28
N GLU A 430 5.18 8.98 -7.71
CA GLU A 430 6.31 9.32 -8.56
C GLU A 430 7.60 9.31 -7.75
N LEU A 431 8.77 9.29 -8.42
CA LEU A 431 10.06 9.36 -7.74
C LEU A 431 10.67 10.74 -7.88
N ILE A 432 11.28 11.21 -6.80
CA ILE A 432 12.22 12.33 -6.80
C ILE A 432 13.62 11.76 -7.01
N ALA A 433 14.19 11.98 -8.19
CA ALA A 433 15.56 11.59 -8.51
C ALA A 433 16.51 12.79 -8.34
N VAL A 434 17.56 12.60 -7.53
CA VAL A 434 18.66 13.55 -7.40
C VAL A 434 19.81 13.09 -8.26
N LEU A 435 20.03 13.80 -9.37
CA LEU A 435 20.99 13.41 -10.39
C LEU A 435 22.24 14.29 -10.34
N PRO A 436 23.42 13.74 -10.66
CA PRO A 436 24.62 14.56 -10.79
C PRO A 436 24.42 15.63 -11.89
N PRO A 437 25.06 16.80 -11.79
CA PRO A 437 24.84 17.92 -12.72
C PRO A 437 25.23 17.61 -14.17
N ASP A 438 26.07 16.60 -14.38
CA ASP A 438 26.53 16.12 -15.69
C ASP A 438 25.74 14.89 -16.20
N ALA A 439 24.60 14.57 -15.56
CA ALA A 439 23.69 13.54 -16.04
C ALA A 439 23.32 13.75 -17.53
N PRO A 440 23.46 12.73 -18.40
CA PRO A 440 23.23 12.89 -19.82
C PRO A 440 21.80 13.35 -20.14
N ALA A 441 21.67 14.51 -20.79
CA ALA A 441 20.37 15.06 -21.17
C ALA A 441 19.59 14.16 -22.13
N SER A 442 20.28 13.35 -22.94
CA SER A 442 19.65 12.32 -23.79
C SER A 442 18.91 11.28 -22.96
N ASP A 443 19.48 10.89 -21.83
CA ASP A 443 18.96 9.80 -21.00
C ASP A 443 17.83 10.31 -20.11
N THR A 444 17.94 11.51 -19.55
CA THR A 444 16.83 12.14 -18.82
C THR A 444 15.62 12.38 -19.73
N ALA A 445 15.85 12.82 -20.97
CA ALA A 445 14.80 12.98 -21.97
C ALA A 445 14.19 11.65 -22.42
N ALA A 446 15.01 10.62 -22.67
CA ALA A 446 14.54 9.29 -23.08
C ALA A 446 13.70 8.62 -21.98
N LEU A 447 14.01 8.88 -20.70
CA LEU A 447 13.28 8.40 -19.54
C LEU A 447 12.09 9.31 -19.16
N GLY A 448 11.87 10.42 -19.88
CA GLY A 448 10.74 11.32 -19.65
C GLY A 448 10.79 12.07 -18.32
N LEU A 449 11.98 12.30 -17.76
CA LEU A 449 12.12 12.97 -16.47
C LEU A 449 11.80 14.47 -16.57
N LEU A 450 11.14 14.99 -15.54
CA LEU A 450 10.71 16.39 -15.44
C LEU A 450 11.64 17.14 -14.48
N PRO A 451 12.41 18.15 -14.93
CA PRO A 451 13.28 18.90 -14.04
C PRO A 451 12.45 19.79 -13.13
N ILE A 452 12.80 19.86 -11.85
CA ILE A 452 12.06 20.66 -10.86
C ILE A 452 12.94 21.57 -10.01
N GLY A 453 14.27 21.45 -10.08
CA GLY A 453 15.15 22.32 -9.29
C GLY A 453 16.57 21.78 -9.14
N ARG A 454 17.24 22.25 -8.09
CA ARG A 454 18.62 21.86 -7.77
C ARG A 454 18.87 21.81 -6.27
N VAL A 455 19.86 21.02 -5.89
CA VAL A 455 20.36 20.92 -4.51
C VAL A 455 21.37 22.05 -4.26
N VAL A 456 21.31 22.65 -3.07
CA VAL A 456 22.18 23.74 -2.62
C VAL A 456 22.82 23.42 -1.27
N ALA A 457 23.94 24.08 -0.95
CA ALA A 457 24.68 23.83 0.29
C ALA A 457 23.93 24.31 1.55
N ASN A 458 23.21 25.43 1.46
CA ASN A 458 22.43 25.96 2.57
C ASN A 458 21.25 25.02 2.87
N ARG A 459 21.01 24.72 4.15
CA ARG A 459 19.87 23.90 4.57
C ARG A 459 18.56 24.66 4.49
N GLY A 460 17.54 23.98 3.97
CA GLY A 460 16.21 24.53 3.76
C GLY A 460 15.63 24.14 2.40
N LEU A 461 14.37 24.51 2.19
CA LEU A 461 13.68 24.34 0.93
C LEU A 461 13.16 25.70 0.48
N TRP A 462 13.43 26.06 -0.77
CA TRP A 462 13.04 27.34 -1.34
C TRP A 462 12.38 27.16 -2.70
N LEU A 463 11.58 28.14 -3.09
CA LEU A 463 10.92 28.22 -4.37
C LEU A 463 11.39 29.49 -5.10
N ALA A 464 11.99 29.33 -6.27
CA ALA A 464 12.42 30.42 -7.13
C ALA A 464 11.39 30.66 -8.22
N SER A 465 10.98 31.92 -8.41
CA SER A 465 10.07 32.32 -9.49
C SER A 465 10.76 33.34 -10.41
N GLY A 466 11.15 32.91 -11.61
CA GLY A 466 11.88 33.74 -12.56
C GLY A 466 13.19 34.30 -11.98
N SER A 467 13.35 35.63 -12.03
CA SER A 467 14.55 36.33 -11.52
C SER A 467 14.44 36.80 -10.07
N SER A 468 13.30 36.56 -9.41
CA SER A 468 13.10 36.96 -8.01
C SER A 468 13.97 36.12 -7.07
N PRO A 469 14.38 36.69 -5.91
CA PRO A 469 15.03 35.90 -4.87
C PRO A 469 14.18 34.69 -4.47
N PRO A 470 14.78 33.50 -4.24
CA PRO A 470 14.04 32.33 -3.78
C PRO A 470 13.36 32.58 -2.44
N GLU A 471 12.08 32.23 -2.34
CA GLU A 471 11.29 32.36 -1.12
C GLU A 471 11.31 31.06 -0.33
N PRO A 472 11.31 31.09 1.02
CA PRO A 472 11.20 29.88 1.83
C PRO A 472 9.93 29.10 1.51
N LEU A 473 10.06 27.80 1.26
CA LEU A 473 8.94 26.91 1.01
C LEU A 473 8.63 26.12 2.29
N PRO A 474 7.42 26.25 2.86
CA PRO A 474 7.04 25.50 4.06
C PRO A 474 7.06 23.99 3.79
N VAL A 475 7.75 23.24 4.63
CA VAL A 475 7.70 21.77 4.61
C VAL A 475 6.40 21.33 5.28
N ARG A 476 5.45 20.88 4.46
CA ARG A 476 4.15 20.33 4.86
C ARG A 476 3.87 19.08 4.01
N GLY A 477 2.95 18.25 4.46
CA GLY A 477 2.51 17.04 3.79
C GLY A 477 1.57 16.25 4.70
N TRP A 478 1.24 15.03 4.30
CA TRP A 478 0.53 14.11 5.17
C TRP A 478 1.40 13.68 6.36
N GLU A 479 0.84 13.71 7.57
CA GLU A 479 1.52 13.26 8.78
C GLU A 479 0.50 12.57 9.70
N HIS A 480 0.71 11.30 10.00
CA HIS A 480 -0.14 10.59 10.95
C HIS A 480 -0.12 11.30 12.32
N PHE A 481 -1.25 11.23 13.02
CA PHE A 481 -1.48 11.88 14.32
C PHE A 481 -1.53 13.41 14.29
N ARG A 482 -1.69 14.04 13.11
CA ARG A 482 -1.89 15.49 12.98
C ARG A 482 -3.10 15.87 12.14
#